data_AF-B1J8F7-F1
#
_entry.id   AF-B1J8F7-F1
#
_cell.length_a   1.000
_cell.length_b   1.000
_cell.length_c   1.000
_cell.angle_alpha   90.00
_cell.angle_beta   90.00
_cell.angle_gamma   90.00
#
_symmetry.space_group_name_H-M   'P 1'
#
loop_
_entity.id
_entity.type
_entity.pdbx_description
1 polymer ?
#
loop_
_entity_poly.entity_id
_entity_poly.type
_entity_poly.pdbx_seq_one_letter_code
_entity_poly.pdbx_strand_id
1 'polypeptide(L)'
;MSNQARLLPSLLDRLLDDRPFQSAEPAVQRTCSLAEYKASIVRDLEVLVNTRQSLVAEQIEGFSQLGGSILEYGMPDFISRSVLDPHDRRLIQQQLERAISTGDRRFRRVRVQLLAQQNGHRMLTFRVDAVLRLQDISRQVSFDAVLQVNTQEYKVQNLN
;
A
#
# COMPACT_ATOMS: atom_id res chain seq x y z
N MET A 1 -32.87 -0.63 8.11
CA MET A 1 -31.91 -0.33 9.20
C MET A 1 -30.64 -1.13 8.94
N SER A 2 -29.70 -0.56 8.19
CA SER A 2 -28.49 -1.29 7.75
C SER A 2 -27.55 -1.49 8.93
N ASN A 3 -27.24 -2.74 9.24
CA ASN A 3 -26.32 -3.11 10.32
C ASN A 3 -24.92 -2.59 9.94
N GLN A 4 -24.48 -1.46 10.53
CA GLN A 4 -23.13 -0.96 10.33
C GLN A 4 -22.15 -1.98 10.89
N ALA A 5 -21.49 -2.72 9.99
CA ALA A 5 -20.44 -3.65 10.36
C ALA A 5 -19.35 -2.89 11.14
N ARG A 6 -19.27 -3.19 12.44
CA ARG A 6 -18.26 -2.65 13.35
C ARG A 6 -17.00 -3.49 13.20
N LEU A 7 -15.95 -2.93 12.59
CA LEU A 7 -14.69 -3.62 12.31
C LEU A 7 -13.68 -3.38 13.42
N LEU A 8 -12.78 -4.32 13.66
CA LEU A 8 -11.64 -4.10 14.55
C LEU A 8 -10.57 -3.30 13.80
N PRO A 9 -10.03 -2.21 14.38
CA PRO A 9 -8.89 -1.50 13.81
C PRO A 9 -7.66 -2.40 13.67
N SER A 10 -6.67 -1.95 12.88
CA SER A 10 -5.40 -2.66 12.77
C SER A 10 -4.68 -2.77 14.13
N LEU A 11 -3.66 -3.63 14.24
CA LEU A 11 -2.84 -3.67 15.46
C LEU A 11 -2.14 -2.33 15.69
N LEU A 12 -1.61 -1.71 14.63
CA LEU A 12 -0.92 -0.43 14.73
C LEU A 12 -1.87 0.68 15.18
N ASP A 13 -3.09 0.75 14.64
CA ASP A 13 -4.10 1.73 15.06
C ASP A 13 -4.53 1.57 16.53
N ARG A 14 -4.32 0.40 17.13
CA ARG A 14 -4.61 0.14 18.54
C ARG A 14 -3.41 0.42 19.46
N LEU A 15 -2.21 0.55 18.89
CA LEU A 15 -0.97 0.76 19.64
C LEU A 15 -0.40 2.17 19.46
N LEU A 16 -0.71 2.82 18.34
CA LEU A 16 -0.26 4.16 18.01
C LEU A 16 -1.31 5.17 18.48
N ASP A 17 -0.83 6.24 19.09
CA ASP A 17 -1.65 7.38 19.49
C ASP A 17 -1.45 8.54 18.51
N ASP A 18 -2.45 8.76 17.66
CA ASP A 18 -2.49 9.89 16.72
C ASP A 18 -2.83 11.23 17.43
N ARG A 19 -3.15 11.22 18.73
CA ARG A 19 -3.57 12.40 19.50
C ARG A 19 -2.82 12.50 20.85
N PRO A 20 -1.48 12.60 20.83
CA PRO A 20 -0.65 12.57 22.04
C PRO A 20 -0.92 13.72 23.04
N PHE A 21 -1.58 14.78 22.60
CA PHE A 21 -1.94 15.93 23.43
C PHE A 21 -3.32 15.81 24.09
N GLN A 22 -4.08 14.74 23.82
CA GLN A 22 -5.35 14.46 24.49
C GLN A 22 -5.11 13.60 25.73
N SER A 23 -5.19 14.22 26.90
CA SER A 23 -4.90 13.55 28.19
C SER A 23 -5.94 12.50 28.62
N ALA A 24 -7.08 12.42 27.92
CA ALA A 24 -8.14 11.46 28.19
C ALA A 24 -8.49 10.71 26.91
N GLU A 25 -8.27 9.40 26.91
CA GLU A 25 -8.77 8.55 25.84
C GLU A 25 -10.31 8.49 25.91
N PRO A 26 -11.03 8.80 24.83
CA PRO A 26 -12.45 8.50 24.77
C PRO A 26 -12.63 6.99 24.96
N ALA A 27 -13.64 6.58 25.75
CA ALA A 27 -13.90 5.18 26.09
C ALA A 27 -13.69 4.28 24.87
N VAL A 28 -12.67 3.40 24.94
CA VAL A 28 -12.10 2.65 23.82
C VAL A 28 -13.19 2.26 22.83
N GLN A 29 -13.29 2.98 21.71
CA GLN A 29 -14.06 2.49 20.58
C GLN A 29 -13.27 1.30 20.04
N ARG A 30 -13.54 0.12 20.60
CA ARG A 30 -12.94 -1.16 20.21
C ARG A 30 -13.18 -1.50 18.74
N THR A 31 -14.02 -0.73 18.08
CA THR A 31 -14.47 -0.93 16.72
C THR A 31 -14.47 0.38 15.94
N CYS A 32 -14.06 0.33 14.69
CA CYS A 32 -14.15 1.42 13.73
C CYS A 32 -15.26 1.12 12.70
N SER A 33 -15.71 2.18 12.03
CA SER A 33 -16.56 2.09 10.85
C SER A 33 -15.79 1.54 9.64
N LEU A 34 -16.52 1.05 8.64
CA LEU A 34 -15.91 0.63 7.37
C LEU A 34 -15.13 1.76 6.69
N ALA A 35 -15.60 3.01 6.81
CA ALA A 35 -14.94 4.17 6.20
C ALA A 35 -13.58 4.45 6.86
N GLU A 36 -13.52 4.42 8.19
CA GLU A 36 -12.27 4.58 8.95
C GLU A 36 -11.30 3.44 8.66
N TYR A 37 -11.80 2.20 8.59
CA TYR A 37 -10.96 1.05 8.24
C TYR A 37 -10.38 1.16 6.81
N LYS A 38 -11.18 1.62 5.85
CA LYS A 38 -10.71 1.91 4.48
C LYS A 38 -9.66 3.02 4.48
N ALA A 39 -9.84 4.08 5.28
CA ALA A 39 -8.87 5.16 5.39
C ALA A 39 -7.53 4.68 6.00
N SER A 40 -7.58 3.83 7.03
CA SER A 40 -6.40 3.17 7.61
C SER A 40 -5.66 2.34 6.56
N ILE A 41 -6.36 1.53 5.76
CA ILE A 41 -5.75 0.78 4.65
C ILE A 41 -5.05 1.71 3.65
N VAL A 42 -5.70 2.79 3.21
CA VAL A 42 -5.12 3.73 2.24
C VAL A 42 -3.85 4.36 2.81
N ARG A 43 -3.89 4.83 4.06
CA ARG A 43 -2.72 5.38 4.75
C ARG A 43 -1.58 4.37 4.84
N ASP A 44 -1.87 3.15 5.27
CA ASP A 44 -0.85 2.09 5.42
C ASP A 44 -0.23 1.72 4.07
N LEU A 45 -1.04 1.62 3.01
CA LEU A 45 -0.56 1.41 1.65
C LEU A 45 0.32 2.57 1.19
N GLU A 46 -0.07 3.82 1.41
CA GLU A 46 0.74 5.00 1.06
C GLU A 46 2.08 4.99 1.79
N VAL A 47 2.10 4.66 3.09
CA VAL A 47 3.35 4.51 3.85
C VAL A 47 4.22 3.41 3.23
N LEU A 48 3.63 2.25 2.93
CA LEU A 48 4.34 1.14 2.29
C LEU A 48 4.97 1.57 0.96
N VAL A 49 4.18 2.08 0.01
CA VAL A 49 4.68 2.35 -1.34
C VAL A 49 5.61 3.57 -1.42
N ASN A 50 5.55 4.47 -0.43
CA ASN A 50 6.48 5.60 -0.34
C ASN A 50 7.74 5.30 0.49
N THR A 51 7.74 4.25 1.32
CA THR A 51 8.96 3.82 2.02
C THR A 51 9.95 3.25 0.99
N ARG A 52 11.21 3.69 1.05
CA ARG A 52 12.26 3.17 0.18
C ARG A 52 12.95 1.97 0.83
N GLN A 53 13.11 0.90 0.07
CA GLN A 53 13.89 -0.27 0.51
C GLN A 53 15.33 0.14 0.79
N SER A 54 15.92 -0.43 1.84
CA SER A 54 17.32 -0.18 2.17
C SER A 54 18.23 -0.75 1.07
N LEU A 55 19.33 -0.05 0.78
CA LEU A 55 20.33 -0.37 -0.27
C LEU A 55 20.98 -1.77 -0.12
N VAL A 56 20.67 -2.50 0.96
CA VAL A 56 21.11 -3.87 1.21
C VAL A 56 20.31 -4.89 0.38
N ALA A 57 19.21 -4.51 -0.29
CA ALA A 57 18.35 -5.41 -1.05
C ALA A 57 19.11 -6.27 -2.09
N GLU A 58 20.08 -5.69 -2.81
CA GLU A 58 20.93 -6.44 -3.76
C GLU A 58 21.90 -7.42 -3.06
N GLN A 59 22.28 -7.12 -1.82
CA GLN A 59 23.14 -7.99 -0.99
C GLN A 59 22.37 -9.14 -0.35
N ILE A 60 21.03 -9.10 -0.39
CA ILE A 60 20.13 -10.09 0.21
C ILE A 60 19.76 -11.21 -0.77
N GLU A 61 20.04 -11.08 -2.06
CA GLU A 61 19.73 -12.12 -3.06
C GLU A 61 20.37 -13.50 -2.72
N GLY A 62 21.48 -13.51 -1.99
CA GLY A 62 22.13 -14.75 -1.49
C GLY A 62 21.44 -15.41 -0.29
N PHE A 63 20.45 -14.77 0.32
CA PHE A 63 19.82 -15.18 1.58
C PHE A 63 18.31 -15.34 1.44
N SER A 64 17.88 -16.47 0.88
CA SER A 64 16.47 -16.77 0.59
C SER A 64 15.53 -16.67 1.82
N GLN A 65 16.04 -16.88 3.03
CA GLN A 65 15.27 -16.76 4.27
C GLN A 65 14.91 -15.31 4.65
N LEU A 66 15.56 -14.32 4.05
CA LEU A 66 15.28 -12.90 4.28
C LEU A 66 14.12 -12.37 3.42
N GLY A 67 13.64 -13.17 2.47
CA GLY A 67 12.45 -12.84 1.68
C GLY A 67 11.22 -12.67 2.56
N GLY A 68 10.50 -11.56 2.40
CA GLY A 68 9.33 -11.18 3.20
C GLY A 68 9.66 -10.65 4.60
N SER A 69 10.93 -10.38 4.91
CA SER A 69 11.33 -9.69 6.14
C SER A 69 11.11 -8.17 6.05
N ILE A 70 11.32 -7.46 7.16
CA ILE A 70 11.23 -5.99 7.21
C ILE A 70 12.22 -5.31 6.24
N LEU A 71 13.29 -6.00 5.83
CA LEU A 71 14.29 -5.46 4.89
C LEU A 71 13.73 -5.27 3.47
N GLU A 72 12.68 -6.02 3.11
CA GLU A 72 11.98 -5.87 1.82
C GLU A 72 10.77 -4.91 1.93
N TYR A 73 10.51 -4.33 3.10
CA TYR A 73 9.39 -3.41 3.28
C TYR A 73 9.63 -2.11 2.48
N GLY A 74 8.71 -1.81 1.58
CA GLY A 74 8.74 -0.61 0.75
C GLY A 74 8.91 -0.89 -0.75
N MET A 75 9.20 0.18 -1.50
CA MET A 75 9.53 0.15 -2.92
C MET A 75 11.03 0.34 -3.11
N PRO A 76 11.67 -0.32 -4.10
CA PRO A 76 13.04 0.00 -4.47
C PRO A 76 13.11 1.41 -5.09
N ASP A 77 14.32 1.95 -5.13
CA ASP A 77 14.55 3.26 -5.74
C ASP A 77 14.59 3.19 -7.28
N PHE A 78 14.02 4.22 -7.93
CA PHE A 78 13.94 4.32 -9.39
C PHE A 78 14.54 5.64 -9.93
N ILE A 79 15.29 6.41 -9.13
CA ILE A 79 15.86 7.74 -9.51
C ILE A 79 16.63 7.75 -10.85
N SER A 80 17.30 6.66 -11.24
CA SER A 80 18.09 6.59 -12.48
C SER A 80 17.31 6.12 -13.70
N ARG A 81 16.03 5.78 -13.55
CA ARG A 81 15.23 5.09 -14.58
C ARG A 81 14.31 6.03 -15.32
N SER A 82 14.13 5.78 -16.61
CA SER A 82 13.25 6.58 -17.44
C SER A 82 11.83 6.08 -17.29
N VAL A 83 10.98 6.86 -16.65
CA VAL A 83 9.54 6.56 -16.56
C VAL A 83 8.85 6.56 -17.94
N LEU A 84 9.55 6.96 -19.00
CA LEU A 84 9.09 6.87 -20.39
C LEU A 84 9.44 5.53 -21.05
N ASP A 85 10.38 4.75 -20.48
CA ASP A 85 10.76 3.44 -21.00
C ASP A 85 9.71 2.37 -20.63
N PRO A 86 9.12 1.66 -21.61
CA PRO A 86 8.25 0.51 -21.36
C PRO A 86 8.86 -0.61 -20.52
N HIS A 87 10.19 -0.76 -20.49
CA HIS A 87 10.86 -1.74 -19.64
C HIS A 87 10.83 -1.31 -18.16
N ASP A 88 11.24 -0.08 -17.86
CA ASP A 88 11.21 0.47 -16.51
C ASP A 88 9.78 0.53 -15.95
N ARG A 89 8.78 0.86 -16.77
CA ARG A 89 7.36 0.81 -16.38
C ARG A 89 6.91 -0.57 -15.92
N ARG A 90 7.34 -1.62 -16.64
CA ARG A 90 7.02 -3.01 -16.27
C ARG A 90 7.71 -3.42 -14.98
N LEU A 91 8.95 -2.98 -14.77
CA LEU A 91 9.64 -3.22 -13.50
C LEU A 91 8.91 -2.53 -12.33
N ILE A 92 8.54 -1.26 -12.47
CA ILE A 92 7.79 -0.53 -11.44
C ILE A 92 6.48 -1.26 -11.11
N GLN A 93 5.76 -1.72 -12.13
CA GLN A 93 4.53 -2.50 -11.96
C GLN A 93 4.78 -3.78 -11.14
N GLN A 94 5.81 -4.55 -11.48
CA GLN A 94 6.16 -5.80 -10.78
C GLN A 94 6.58 -5.54 -9.34
N GLN A 95 7.37 -4.50 -9.09
CA GLN A 95 7.81 -4.14 -7.75
C GLN A 95 6.65 -3.63 -6.89
N LEU A 96 5.71 -2.88 -7.48
CA LEU A 96 4.48 -2.46 -6.79
C LEU A 96 3.62 -3.66 -6.38
N GLU A 97 3.46 -4.63 -7.29
CA GLU A 97 2.73 -5.87 -7.00
C GLU A 97 3.39 -6.68 -5.87
N ARG A 98 4.72 -6.81 -5.91
CA ARG A 98 5.50 -7.49 -4.87
C ARG A 98 5.42 -6.76 -3.54
N ALA A 99 5.59 -5.44 -3.51
CA ALA A 99 5.54 -4.64 -2.30
C ALA A 99 4.19 -4.77 -1.59
N ILE A 100 3.08 -4.63 -2.31
CA ILE A 100 1.74 -4.74 -1.72
C ILE A 100 1.47 -6.18 -1.22
N SER A 101 1.84 -7.20 -2.01
CA SER A 101 1.58 -8.60 -1.66
C SER A 101 2.37 -9.11 -0.45
N THR A 102 3.54 -8.53 -0.18
CA THR A 102 4.44 -8.91 0.92
C THR A 102 4.37 -7.96 2.12
N GLY A 103 4.23 -6.66 1.86
CA GLY A 103 4.24 -5.59 2.86
C GLY A 103 2.94 -5.43 3.65
N ASP A 104 1.79 -5.79 3.07
CA ASP A 104 0.50 -5.80 3.78
C ASP A 104 -0.23 -7.15 3.63
N ARG A 105 -0.21 -7.94 4.71
CA ARG A 105 -0.77 -9.29 4.75
C ARG A 105 -2.29 -9.35 4.57
N ARG A 106 -3.00 -8.21 4.67
CA ARG A 106 -4.44 -8.13 4.40
C ARG A 106 -4.74 -8.35 2.91
N PHE A 107 -3.79 -8.05 2.02
CA PHE A 107 -3.96 -8.22 0.59
C PHE A 107 -3.45 -9.58 0.10
N ARG A 108 -4.20 -10.18 -0.82
CA ARG A 108 -3.88 -11.46 -1.49
C ARG A 108 -4.22 -11.36 -2.96
N ARG A 109 -3.57 -12.19 -3.79
CA ARG A 109 -3.81 -12.24 -5.25
C ARG A 109 -3.77 -10.84 -5.89
N VAL A 110 -2.81 -10.02 -5.46
CA VAL A 110 -2.60 -8.66 -5.96
C VAL A 110 -2.21 -8.77 -7.43
N ARG A 111 -2.82 -7.95 -8.27
CA ARG A 111 -2.45 -7.76 -9.67
C ARG A 111 -2.38 -6.27 -9.94
N VAL A 112 -1.29 -5.84 -10.56
CA VAL A 112 -1.09 -4.43 -10.90
C VAL A 112 -1.09 -4.27 -12.41
N GLN A 113 -1.83 -3.28 -12.91
CA GLN A 113 -1.90 -2.93 -14.33
C GLN A 113 -1.57 -1.46 -14.50
N LEU A 114 -0.62 -1.14 -15.39
CA LEU A 114 -0.39 0.24 -15.79
C LEU A 114 -1.53 0.69 -16.73
N LEU A 115 -2.23 1.76 -16.35
CA LEU A 115 -3.24 2.37 -17.21
C LEU A 115 -2.58 3.23 -18.29
N ALA A 116 -3.20 3.29 -19.47
CA ALA A 116 -2.70 4.09 -20.59
C ALA A 116 -2.55 5.56 -20.18
N GLN A 117 -1.34 6.09 -20.35
CA GLN A 117 -1.02 7.46 -19.98
C GLN A 117 -1.64 8.42 -20.99
N GLN A 118 -2.41 9.39 -20.52
CA GLN A 118 -2.84 10.51 -21.36
C GLN A 118 -1.63 11.41 -21.65
N ASN A 119 -1.47 11.82 -22.91
CA ASN A 119 -0.30 12.59 -23.35
C ASN A 119 -0.12 13.86 -22.49
N GLY A 120 1.11 14.09 -22.02
CA GLY A 120 1.49 15.32 -21.29
C GLY A 120 1.52 15.21 -19.75
N HIS A 121 1.02 14.13 -19.15
CA HIS A 121 1.01 13.99 -17.69
C HIS A 121 2.31 13.37 -17.16
N ARG A 122 2.94 14.01 -16.17
CA ARG A 122 4.10 13.51 -15.41
C ARG A 122 3.68 12.54 -14.29
N MET A 123 2.68 11.72 -14.56
CA MET A 123 2.09 10.79 -13.60
C MET A 123 1.89 9.43 -14.26
N LEU A 124 2.18 8.36 -13.53
CA LEU A 124 1.78 7.00 -13.89
C LEU A 124 0.65 6.55 -12.97
N THR A 125 -0.43 6.03 -13.56
CA THR A 125 -1.55 5.47 -12.81
C THR A 125 -1.56 3.96 -12.95
N PHE A 126 -1.48 3.27 -11.83
CA PHE A 126 -1.58 1.82 -11.76
C PHE A 126 -2.95 1.46 -11.16
N ARG A 127 -3.69 0.59 -11.84
CA ARG A 127 -4.85 -0.07 -11.25
C ARG A 127 -4.37 -1.30 -10.50
N VAL A 128 -4.76 -1.42 -9.24
CA VAL A 128 -4.47 -2.57 -8.39
C VAL A 128 -5.77 -3.31 -8.13
N ASP A 129 -5.82 -4.58 -8.51
CA ASP A 129 -6.90 -5.50 -8.18
C ASP A 129 -6.38 -6.52 -7.16
N ALA A 130 -7.13 -6.74 -6.08
CA ALA A 130 -6.71 -7.64 -5.02
C ALA A 130 -7.88 -8.27 -4.27
N VAL A 131 -7.59 -9.30 -3.50
CA VAL A 131 -8.49 -9.84 -2.48
C VAL A 131 -8.05 -9.32 -1.12
N LEU A 132 -8.90 -8.50 -0.51
CA LEU A 132 -8.73 -7.99 0.84
C LEU A 132 -9.36 -8.95 1.85
N ARG A 133 -8.55 -9.44 2.80
CA ARG A 133 -9.03 -10.20 3.96
C ARG A 133 -9.38 -9.25 5.10
N LEU A 134 -10.64 -9.31 5.51
CA LEU A 134 -11.22 -8.54 6.61
C LEU A 134 -11.71 -9.54 7.66
N GLN A 135 -10.97 -9.77 8.73
CA GLN A 135 -11.34 -10.75 9.76
C GLN A 135 -11.70 -12.11 9.13
N ASP A 136 -12.99 -12.47 9.15
CA ASP A 136 -13.52 -13.75 8.63
C ASP A 136 -14.07 -13.67 7.20
N ILE A 137 -14.05 -12.50 6.56
CA ILE A 137 -14.53 -12.32 5.18
C ILE A 137 -13.40 -11.94 4.23
N SER A 138 -13.53 -12.35 2.97
CA SER A 138 -12.65 -11.93 1.87
C SER A 138 -13.46 -11.17 0.83
N ARG A 139 -12.97 -10.03 0.38
CA ARG A 139 -13.65 -9.18 -0.60
C ARG A 139 -12.69 -8.83 -1.74
N GLN A 140 -13.18 -8.86 -2.97
CA GLN A 140 -12.45 -8.27 -4.10
C GLN A 140 -12.51 -6.76 -4.00
N VAL A 141 -11.34 -6.13 -4.09
CA VAL A 141 -11.18 -4.68 -4.05
C VAL A 141 -10.30 -4.24 -5.20
N SER A 142 -10.54 -3.03 -5.66
CA SER A 142 -9.71 -2.33 -6.62
C SER A 142 -9.43 -0.92 -6.12
N PHE A 143 -8.24 -0.42 -6.42
CA PHE A 143 -7.84 0.95 -6.15
C PHE A 143 -6.81 1.41 -7.18
N ASP A 144 -6.59 2.72 -7.24
CA ASP A 144 -5.55 3.30 -8.09
C ASP A 144 -4.35 3.73 -7.23
N ALA A 145 -3.14 3.40 -7.68
CA ALA A 145 -1.89 3.92 -7.17
C ALA A 145 -1.29 4.87 -8.21
N VAL A 146 -1.15 6.15 -7.87
CA VAL A 146 -0.67 7.20 -8.78
C VAL A 146 0.73 7.61 -8.38
N LEU A 147 1.72 7.31 -9.22
CA LEU A 147 3.10 7.78 -9.06
C LEU A 147 3.25 9.15 -9.70
N GLN A 148 3.63 10.14 -8.90
CA GLN A 148 4.09 11.44 -9.37
C GLN A 148 5.58 11.36 -9.73
N VAL A 149 5.92 11.52 -11.00
CA VAL A 149 7.29 11.26 -11.48
C VAL A 149 8.33 12.24 -10.90
N ASN A 150 7.93 13.50 -10.65
CA ASN A 150 8.87 14.51 -10.16
C ASN A 150 9.26 14.31 -8.69
N THR A 151 8.29 13.94 -7.84
CA THR A 151 8.49 13.73 -6.40
C THR A 151 8.78 12.28 -6.05
N GLN A 152 8.48 11.37 -7.00
CA GLN A 152 8.44 9.92 -6.80
C GLN A 152 7.54 9.48 -5.65
N GLU A 153 6.50 10.26 -5.40
CA GLU A 153 5.49 9.95 -4.41
C GLU A 153 4.34 9.21 -5.05
N TYR A 154 3.91 8.14 -4.38
CA TYR A 154 2.68 7.45 -4.69
C TYR A 154 1.53 8.01 -3.88
N LYS A 155 0.37 8.13 -4.53
CA LYS A 155 -0.92 8.38 -3.89
C LYS A 155 -1.87 7.23 -4.15
N VAL A 156 -2.56 6.78 -3.11
CA VAL A 156 -3.52 5.67 -3.20
C VAL A 156 -4.93 6.24 -3.11
N GLN A 157 -5.78 5.91 -4.07
CA GLN A 157 -7.12 6.49 -4.18
C GLN A 157 -8.15 5.49 -4.71
N ASN A 158 -9.44 5.85 -4.58
CA ASN A 158 -10.56 5.10 -5.15
C ASN A 158 -10.74 3.65 -4.64
N LEU A 159 -10.43 3.39 -3.36
CA LEU A 159 -10.63 2.06 -2.76
C LEU A 159 -12.11 1.67 -2.67
N ASN A 160 -12.55 0.75 -3.54
CA ASN A 160 -13.96 0.34 -3.67
C ASN A 160 -14.38 -0.79 -2.72
#